data_AF-N8VLF7-F1
#
_entry.id   AF-N8VLF7-F1
#
_cell.length_a   1.000
_cell.length_b   1.000
_cell.length_c   1.000
_cell.angle_alpha   90.00
_cell.angle_beta   90.00
_cell.angle_gamma   90.00
#
_symmetry.space_group_name_H-M   'P 1'
#
loop_
_entity.id
_entity.type
_entity.pdbx_description
1 polymer ?
#
loop_
_entity_poly.entity_id
_entity_poly.type
_entity_poly.pdbx_seq_one_letter_code
_entity_poly.pdbx_strand_id
1 'polypeptide(L)'
;MTRVFLMLGLAFFLLWSGYQTRQHPQLKFNSLTDRITHPLDTRLRYRIAAVDPRFKLSVEQVEAISQQATQVWKDGTGKDYFVYDPNAQLAIHLIYDERQYESEQRREHLSRLETNQQQWLNKKKQLDQIEQEVLQNKQILDQKQLQLDQQIQYYNQERQIAQRSPSSSVNAEYFQQRQQHLQQNVEQLQQEIGQYNQKISQLNQQIDELNALDQQLNASVKQYKQRFQPHLFHKGLFNGKQILIYEFESEDDLRLTLAHELGHALGLQHTDDPHALMHPVMKDQDIAHFRLTQADRDLLLAR
;
A
#
# COMPACT_ATOMS: atom_id res chain seq x y z
N MET A 1 11.26 -8.27 -71.52
CA MET A 1 12.30 -8.51 -70.49
C MET A 1 11.94 -7.89 -69.15
N THR A 2 11.58 -6.60 -69.07
CA THR A 2 11.25 -5.90 -67.81
C THR A 2 10.15 -6.57 -66.97
N ARG A 3 9.08 -7.08 -67.60
CA ARG A 3 7.99 -7.79 -66.90
C ARG A 3 8.45 -9.11 -66.24
N VAL A 4 9.41 -9.81 -66.84
CA VAL A 4 9.94 -11.08 -66.31
C VAL A 4 10.80 -10.82 -65.08
N PHE A 5 11.66 -9.79 -65.12
CA PHE A 5 12.46 -9.39 -63.96
C PHE A 5 11.60 -8.90 -62.78
N LEU A 6 10.51 -8.18 -63.06
CA LEU A 6 9.55 -7.76 -62.03
C LEU A 6 8.85 -8.97 -61.38
N MET A 7 8.43 -9.96 -62.17
CA MET A 7 7.80 -11.18 -61.65
C MET A 7 8.77 -12.04 -60.82
N LEU A 8 10.03 -12.16 -61.25
CA LEU A 8 11.08 -12.87 -60.50
C LEU A 8 11.42 -12.16 -59.19
N GLY A 9 11.52 -10.83 -59.20
CA GLY A 9 11.74 -10.03 -58.00
C GLY A 9 10.60 -10.17 -56.99
N LEU A 10 9.35 -10.15 -57.45
CA LEU A 10 8.18 -10.36 -56.60
C LEU A 10 8.16 -11.79 -56.02
N ALA A 11 8.44 -12.81 -56.83
CA ALA A 11 8.50 -14.19 -56.35
C ALA A 11 9.59 -14.39 -55.29
N PHE A 12 10.78 -13.80 -55.51
CA PHE A 12 11.85 -13.82 -54.52
C PHE A 12 11.45 -13.12 -53.23
N PHE A 13 10.84 -11.93 -53.32
CA PHE A 13 10.37 -11.20 -52.14
C PHE A 13 9.32 -12.00 -51.36
N LEU A 14 8.36 -12.64 -52.03
CA LEU A 14 7.34 -13.47 -51.38
C LEU A 14 7.94 -14.71 -50.70
N LEU A 15 8.89 -15.39 -51.36
CA LEU A 15 9.57 -16.55 -50.78
C LEU A 15 10.42 -16.16 -49.56
N TRP A 16 11.22 -15.09 -49.69
CA TRP A 16 12.05 -14.58 -48.61
C TRP A 16 11.21 -14.04 -47.45
N SER A 17 10.15 -13.28 -47.73
CA SER A 17 9.20 -12.78 -46.73
C SER A 17 8.48 -13.93 -46.01
N GLY A 18 8.10 -14.98 -46.74
CA GLY A 18 7.52 -16.20 -46.18
C GLY A 18 8.49 -16.97 -45.28
N TYR A 19 9.74 -17.14 -45.72
CA TYR A 19 10.80 -17.74 -44.90
C TYR A 19 11.04 -16.96 -43.61
N GLN A 20 11.18 -15.64 -43.71
CA GLN A 20 11.40 -14.76 -42.56
C GLN A 20 10.23 -14.83 -41.56
N THR A 21 8.98 -14.88 -42.05
CA THR A 21 7.79 -15.00 -41.18
C THR A 21 7.73 -16.37 -40.48
N ARG A 22 8.25 -17.43 -41.10
CA ARG A 22 8.36 -18.74 -40.43
C ARG A 22 9.40 -18.75 -39.33
N GLN A 23 10.56 -18.13 -39.55
CA GLN A 23 11.64 -18.02 -38.55
C GLN A 23 11.30 -17.01 -37.45
N HIS A 24 10.49 -16.00 -37.78
CA HIS A 24 10.08 -14.92 -36.91
C HIS A 24 8.57 -14.69 -36.99
N PRO A 25 7.76 -15.55 -36.33
CA PRO A 25 6.30 -15.48 -36.39
C PRO A 25 5.71 -14.14 -35.97
N GLN A 26 6.39 -13.39 -35.11
CA GLN A 26 5.99 -12.05 -34.66
C GLN A 26 5.93 -11.03 -35.81
N LEU A 27 6.63 -11.25 -36.93
CA LEU A 27 6.61 -10.33 -38.07
C LEU A 27 5.27 -10.24 -38.78
N LYS A 28 4.33 -11.15 -38.49
CA LYS A 28 2.94 -11.05 -38.96
C LYS A 28 2.20 -9.82 -38.43
N PHE A 29 2.73 -9.18 -37.38
CA PHE A 29 2.17 -7.95 -36.79
C PHE A 29 2.81 -6.67 -37.35
N ASN A 30 3.90 -6.78 -38.11
CA ASN A 30 4.50 -5.63 -38.78
C ASN A 30 3.70 -5.36 -40.06
N SER A 31 3.44 -4.07 -40.33
CA SER A 31 2.73 -3.68 -41.56
C SER A 31 3.52 -4.09 -42.80
N LEU A 32 2.83 -4.37 -43.91
CA LEU A 32 3.51 -4.69 -45.18
C LEU A 32 4.45 -3.57 -45.62
N THR A 33 4.07 -2.32 -45.38
CA THR A 33 4.91 -1.14 -45.64
C THR A 33 6.19 -1.17 -44.80
N ASP A 34 6.10 -1.45 -43.50
CA ASP A 34 7.28 -1.58 -42.62
C ASP A 34 8.19 -2.72 -43.08
N ARG A 35 7.62 -3.87 -43.46
CA ARG A 35 8.39 -5.02 -43.98
C ARG A 35 9.10 -4.74 -45.30
N ILE A 36 8.60 -3.80 -46.10
CA ILE A 36 9.24 -3.37 -47.35
C ILE A 36 10.34 -2.35 -47.06
N THR A 37 10.13 -1.40 -46.14
CA THR A 37 11.11 -0.36 -45.82
C THR A 37 12.23 -0.84 -44.90
N HIS A 38 11.96 -1.83 -44.05
CA HIS A 38 12.89 -2.41 -43.07
C HIS A 38 13.02 -3.93 -43.25
N PRO A 39 13.46 -4.40 -44.44
CA PRO A 39 13.38 -5.82 -44.78
C PRO A 39 14.18 -6.72 -43.82
N LEU A 40 15.34 -6.26 -43.33
CA LEU A 40 16.19 -7.08 -42.46
C LEU A 40 15.83 -6.97 -40.97
N ASP A 41 14.90 -6.08 -40.60
CA ASP A 41 14.51 -5.89 -39.22
C ASP A 41 13.50 -6.95 -38.78
N THR A 42 13.83 -7.69 -37.73
CA THR A 42 13.03 -8.80 -37.21
C THR A 42 12.31 -8.46 -35.89
N ARG A 43 12.41 -7.20 -35.45
CA ARG A 43 11.80 -6.70 -34.22
C ARG A 43 10.30 -6.46 -34.42
N LEU A 44 9.53 -6.76 -33.38
CA LEU A 44 8.09 -6.60 -33.34
C LEU A 44 7.72 -5.11 -33.23
N ARG A 45 6.89 -4.61 -34.15
CA ARG A 45 6.31 -3.27 -34.03
C ARG A 45 5.08 -3.30 -33.13
N TYR A 46 4.95 -2.29 -32.27
CA TYR A 46 3.76 -2.11 -31.44
C TYR A 46 3.40 -0.63 -31.32
N ARG A 47 2.15 -0.36 -30.98
CA ARG A 47 1.64 0.98 -30.66
C ARG A 47 0.71 0.95 -29.47
N ILE A 48 0.51 2.11 -28.85
CA ILE A 48 -0.55 2.31 -27.87
C ILE A 48 -1.81 2.74 -28.61
N ALA A 49 -2.95 2.13 -28.29
CA ALA A 49 -4.25 2.59 -28.76
C ALA A 49 -4.73 3.79 -27.93
N ALA A 50 -5.99 4.21 -28.09
CA ALA A 50 -6.57 5.18 -27.17
C ALA A 50 -6.56 4.60 -25.74
N VAL A 51 -6.14 5.41 -24.78
CA VAL A 51 -6.17 5.09 -23.35
C VAL A 51 -7.43 5.71 -22.75
N ASP A 52 -8.19 4.92 -22.01
CA ASP A 52 -9.38 5.43 -21.32
C ASP A 52 -8.97 6.46 -20.25
N PRO A 53 -9.47 7.71 -20.28
CA PRO A 53 -9.10 8.75 -19.31
C PRO A 53 -9.34 8.37 -17.85
N ARG A 54 -10.21 7.39 -17.57
CA ARG A 54 -10.47 6.90 -16.20
C ARG A 54 -9.24 6.24 -15.56
N PHE A 55 -8.30 5.73 -16.35
CA PHE A 55 -7.00 5.29 -15.85
C PHE A 55 -6.11 6.43 -15.35
N LYS A 56 -6.45 7.70 -15.66
CA LYS A 56 -5.65 8.89 -15.32
C LYS A 56 -4.22 8.82 -15.87
N LEU A 57 -4.05 8.13 -16.99
CA LEU A 57 -2.80 8.03 -17.75
C LEU A 57 -3.00 8.62 -19.15
N SER A 58 -2.03 9.38 -19.62
CA SER A 58 -1.95 9.81 -21.02
C SER A 58 -1.39 8.70 -21.92
N VAL A 59 -1.58 8.82 -23.23
CA VAL A 59 -1.01 7.88 -24.20
C VAL A 59 0.52 7.88 -24.11
N GLU A 60 1.13 9.04 -23.92
CA GLU A 60 2.58 9.22 -23.79
C GLU A 60 3.13 8.53 -22.53
N GLN A 61 2.39 8.59 -21.42
CA GLN A 61 2.77 7.86 -20.20
C GLN A 61 2.73 6.34 -20.43
N VAL A 62 1.67 5.84 -21.07
CA VAL A 62 1.55 4.40 -21.36
C VAL A 62 2.60 3.96 -22.38
N GLU A 63 2.96 4.80 -23.35
CA GLU A 63 4.06 4.57 -24.27
C GLU A 63 5.38 4.44 -23.51
N ALA A 64 5.69 5.39 -22.62
CA ALA A 64 6.90 5.35 -21.80
C ALA A 64 6.98 4.08 -20.94
N ILE A 65 5.88 3.71 -20.27
CA ILE A 65 5.79 2.48 -19.46
C ILE A 65 5.96 1.24 -20.35
N SER A 66 5.40 1.23 -21.56
CA SER A 66 5.57 0.13 -22.51
C SER A 66 7.00 0.02 -23.01
N GLN A 67 7.69 1.13 -23.22
CA GLN A 67 9.12 1.13 -23.57
C GLN A 67 9.96 0.56 -22.42
N GLN A 68 9.65 0.93 -21.16
CA GLN A 68 10.29 0.31 -20.00
C GLN A 68 10.00 -1.21 -19.93
N ALA A 69 8.79 -1.64 -20.27
CA ALA A 69 8.44 -3.05 -20.35
C ALA A 69 9.28 -3.80 -21.41
N THR A 70 9.49 -3.20 -22.58
CA THR A 70 10.38 -3.76 -23.62
C THR A 70 11.84 -3.80 -23.17
N GLN A 71 12.26 -2.83 -22.35
CA GLN A 71 13.62 -2.75 -21.82
C GLN A 71 13.95 -3.93 -20.90
N VAL A 72 12.96 -4.49 -20.18
CA VAL A 72 13.14 -5.74 -19.39
C VAL A 72 13.71 -6.88 -20.24
N TRP A 73 13.17 -7.07 -21.45
CA TRP A 73 13.65 -8.08 -22.39
C TRP A 73 15.04 -7.77 -22.92
N LYS A 74 15.32 -6.49 -23.19
CA LYS A 74 16.62 -6.04 -23.71
C LYS A 74 17.73 -6.15 -22.66
N ASP A 75 17.49 -5.69 -21.43
CA ASP A 75 18.43 -5.79 -20.32
C ASP A 75 18.66 -7.25 -19.93
N GLY A 76 17.62 -8.07 -20.01
CA GLY A 76 17.73 -9.50 -19.87
C GLY A 76 18.69 -10.07 -20.91
N THR A 77 18.35 -9.94 -22.19
CA THR A 77 18.96 -10.75 -23.25
C THR A 77 20.13 -10.11 -23.99
N GLY A 78 20.35 -8.80 -23.81
CA GLY A 78 21.26 -7.99 -24.62
C GLY A 78 20.75 -7.69 -26.04
N LYS A 79 19.53 -8.15 -26.40
CA LYS A 79 18.95 -7.98 -27.73
C LYS A 79 17.69 -7.13 -27.66
N ASP A 80 17.59 -6.19 -28.60
CA ASP A 80 16.37 -5.42 -28.79
C ASP A 80 15.37 -6.20 -29.67
N TYR A 81 14.17 -6.42 -29.14
CA TYR A 81 13.11 -7.21 -29.81
C TYR A 81 11.93 -6.37 -30.27
N PHE A 82 11.83 -5.11 -29.86
CA PHE A 82 10.63 -4.31 -30.03
C PHE A 82 10.97 -2.94 -30.58
N VAL A 83 10.05 -2.37 -31.35
CA VAL A 83 10.13 -0.99 -31.83
C VAL A 83 8.76 -0.37 -31.70
N TYR A 84 8.69 0.80 -31.06
CA TYR A 84 7.47 1.57 -31.08
C TYR A 84 7.26 2.17 -32.47
N ASP A 85 6.08 1.95 -33.04
CA ASP A 85 5.66 2.52 -34.32
C ASP A 85 4.17 2.86 -34.23
N PRO A 86 3.77 4.15 -34.30
CA PRO A 86 2.37 4.56 -34.18
C PRO A 86 1.44 3.94 -35.25
N ASN A 87 1.99 3.39 -36.33
CA ASN A 87 1.26 2.71 -37.40
C ASN A 87 1.31 1.17 -37.30
N ALA A 88 1.85 0.62 -36.21
CA ALA A 88 1.93 -0.83 -35.99
C ALA A 88 0.54 -1.50 -35.98
N GLN A 89 0.48 -2.76 -36.42
CA GLN A 89 -0.77 -3.52 -36.35
C GLN A 89 -1.04 -4.06 -34.94
N LEU A 90 0.01 -4.44 -34.20
CA LEU A 90 -0.12 -4.81 -32.80
C LEU A 90 -0.42 -3.58 -31.96
N ALA A 91 -1.64 -3.50 -31.47
CA ALA A 91 -2.11 -2.42 -30.61
C ALA A 91 -2.22 -2.88 -29.16
N ILE A 92 -1.80 -2.03 -28.24
CA ILE A 92 -1.99 -2.19 -26.79
C ILE A 92 -3.18 -1.33 -26.39
N HIS A 93 -4.23 -1.97 -25.88
CA HIS A 93 -5.45 -1.32 -25.41
C HIS A 93 -5.54 -1.41 -23.89
N LEU A 94 -5.74 -0.28 -23.22
CA LEU A 94 -6.10 -0.24 -21.80
C LEU A 94 -7.62 -0.08 -21.72
N ILE A 95 -8.32 -1.07 -21.17
CA ILE A 95 -9.77 -1.13 -21.10
C ILE A 95 -10.19 -0.99 -19.64
N TYR A 96 -10.77 0.16 -19.30
CA TYR A 96 -11.27 0.40 -17.95
C TYR A 96 -12.65 -0.25 -17.80
N ASP A 97 -12.68 -1.38 -17.10
CA ASP A 97 -13.91 -2.11 -16.77
C ASP A 97 -14.04 -2.39 -15.27
N GLU A 98 -14.97 -3.28 -14.92
CA GLU A 98 -15.26 -3.66 -13.54
C GLU A 98 -14.02 -4.16 -12.76
N ARG A 99 -13.03 -4.75 -13.44
CA ARG A 99 -11.80 -5.24 -12.81
C ARG A 99 -10.94 -4.10 -12.25
N GLN A 100 -10.56 -3.15 -13.12
CA GLN A 100 -9.82 -1.96 -12.67
C GLN A 100 -10.61 -1.19 -11.62
N TYR A 101 -11.93 -1.01 -11.82
CA TYR A 101 -12.78 -0.30 -10.87
C TYR A 101 -12.78 -0.98 -9.50
N GLU A 102 -13.02 -2.29 -9.43
CA GLU A 102 -13.02 -3.03 -8.16
C GLU A 102 -11.62 -3.08 -7.52
N SER A 103 -10.55 -3.10 -8.31
CA SER A 103 -9.17 -2.97 -7.83
C SER A 103 -8.93 -1.64 -7.13
N GLU A 104 -9.37 -0.54 -7.75
CA GLU A 104 -9.31 0.81 -7.17
C GLU A 104 -10.15 0.91 -5.89
N GLN A 105 -11.37 0.38 -5.90
CA GLN A 105 -12.22 0.35 -4.70
C GLN A 105 -11.59 -0.47 -3.58
N ARG A 106 -10.96 -1.61 -3.90
CA ARG A 106 -10.24 -2.44 -2.92
C ARG A 106 -9.11 -1.67 -2.27
N ARG A 107 -8.26 -0.99 -3.06
CA ARG A 107 -7.15 -0.17 -2.54
C ARG A 107 -7.64 0.98 -1.67
N GLU A 108 -8.69 1.67 -2.09
CA GLU A 108 -9.29 2.76 -1.32
C GLU A 108 -9.82 2.26 0.03
N HIS A 109 -10.56 1.17 0.04
CA HIS A 109 -11.06 0.57 1.29
C HIS A 109 -9.92 0.08 2.20
N LEU A 110 -8.85 -0.50 1.64
CA LEU A 110 -7.68 -0.92 2.41
C LEU A 110 -6.99 0.28 3.07
N SER A 111 -6.76 1.37 2.32
CA SER A 111 -6.18 2.60 2.85
C SER A 111 -7.00 3.21 3.99
N ARG A 112 -8.33 3.15 3.90
CA ARG A 112 -9.23 3.56 4.99
C ARG A 112 -9.08 2.66 6.22
N LEU A 113 -8.96 1.34 6.05
CA LEU A 113 -8.72 0.41 7.15
C LEU A 113 -7.39 0.69 7.86
N GLU A 114 -6.32 0.91 7.09
CA GLU A 114 -5.01 1.26 7.63
C GLU A 114 -5.07 2.58 8.41
N THR A 115 -5.75 3.59 7.88
CA THR A 115 -5.95 4.88 8.57
C THR A 115 -6.70 4.70 9.90
N ASN A 116 -7.79 3.92 9.90
CA ASN A 116 -8.55 3.64 11.11
C ASN A 116 -7.72 2.85 12.14
N GLN A 117 -6.91 1.89 11.69
CA GLN A 117 -6.00 1.15 12.55
C GLN A 117 -4.96 2.08 13.20
N GLN A 118 -4.39 3.02 12.43
CA GLN A 118 -3.44 4.00 12.98
C GLN A 118 -4.10 4.93 14.00
N GLN A 119 -5.33 5.38 13.75
CA GLN A 119 -6.09 6.16 14.72
C GLN A 119 -6.31 5.38 16.03
N TRP A 120 -6.69 4.10 15.94
CA TRP A 120 -6.85 3.23 17.09
C TRP A 120 -5.53 3.07 17.87
N LEU A 121 -4.42 2.81 17.19
CA LEU A 121 -3.09 2.67 17.81
C LEU A 121 -2.66 3.94 18.55
N ASN A 122 -2.88 5.11 17.93
CA ASN A 122 -2.56 6.40 18.54
C ASN A 122 -3.41 6.66 19.79
N LYS A 123 -4.70 6.34 19.74
CA LYS A 123 -5.62 6.48 20.87
C LYS A 123 -5.25 5.52 22.01
N LYS A 124 -4.90 4.27 21.69
CA LYS A 124 -4.44 3.29 22.67
C LYS A 124 -3.17 3.77 23.38
N LYS A 125 -2.21 4.34 22.64
CA LYS A 125 -1.00 4.92 23.23
C LYS A 125 -1.30 6.10 24.18
N GLN A 126 -2.24 6.98 23.83
CA GLN A 126 -2.67 8.07 24.71
C GLN A 126 -3.33 7.53 25.98
N LEU A 127 -4.15 6.50 25.85
CA LEU A 127 -4.83 5.86 26.97
C LEU A 127 -3.81 5.25 27.96
N ASP A 128 -2.80 4.55 27.46
CA ASP A 128 -1.75 3.95 28.28
C ASP A 128 -0.98 5.02 29.11
N GLN A 129 -0.78 6.21 28.54
CA GLN A 129 -0.15 7.33 29.25
C GLN A 129 -1.03 7.85 30.39
N ILE A 130 -2.32 8.02 30.14
CA ILE A 130 -3.26 8.51 31.16
C ILE A 130 -3.44 7.47 32.27
N GLU A 131 -3.47 6.19 31.94
CA GLU A 131 -3.52 5.11 32.93
C GLU A 131 -2.31 5.15 33.86
N GLN A 132 -1.10 5.35 33.32
CA GLN A 132 0.11 5.52 34.12
C GLN A 132 0.04 6.77 35.02
N GLU A 133 -0.42 7.91 34.50
CA GLU A 133 -0.59 9.13 35.30
C GLU A 133 -1.61 8.92 36.43
N VAL A 134 -2.71 8.22 36.16
CA VAL A 134 -3.75 7.93 37.16
C VAL A 134 -3.17 7.06 38.28
N LEU A 135 -2.41 6.01 37.95
CA LEU A 135 -1.78 5.15 38.94
C LEU A 135 -0.79 5.92 39.83
N GLN A 136 0.03 6.78 39.23
CA GLN A 136 0.99 7.61 39.96
C GLN A 136 0.29 8.64 40.87
N ASN A 137 -0.71 9.36 40.34
CA ASN A 137 -1.46 10.35 41.12
C ASN A 137 -2.20 9.71 42.29
N LYS A 138 -2.73 8.49 42.11
CA LYS A 138 -3.36 7.74 43.21
C LYS A 138 -2.39 7.47 44.35
N GLN A 139 -1.18 7.01 44.05
CA GLN A 139 -0.15 6.77 45.06
C GLN A 139 0.25 8.04 45.81
N ILE A 140 0.39 9.17 45.08
CA ILE A 140 0.71 10.47 45.68
C ILE A 140 -0.41 10.92 46.63
N LEU A 141 -1.66 10.81 46.21
CA LEU A 141 -2.81 11.17 47.05
C LEU A 141 -2.90 10.31 48.31
N ASP A 142 -2.64 9.00 48.19
CA ASP A 142 -2.64 8.08 49.33
C ASP A 142 -1.55 8.44 50.35
N GLN A 143 -0.37 8.84 49.87
CA GLN A 143 0.72 9.32 50.73
C GLN A 143 0.36 10.64 51.43
N LYS A 144 -0.20 11.61 50.71
CA LYS A 144 -0.63 12.90 51.27
C LYS A 144 -1.74 12.72 52.31
N GLN A 145 -2.68 11.83 52.06
CA GLN A 145 -3.74 11.49 53.01
C GLN A 145 -3.14 10.92 54.30
N LEU A 146 -2.24 9.94 54.21
CA LEU A 146 -1.57 9.37 55.38
C LEU A 146 -0.78 10.41 56.17
N GLN A 147 -0.05 11.31 55.49
CA GLN A 147 0.71 12.38 56.14
C GLN A 147 -0.22 13.36 56.86
N LEU A 148 -1.34 13.75 56.24
CA LEU A 148 -2.29 14.67 56.84
C LEU A 148 -3.00 14.04 58.05
N ASP A 149 -3.36 12.77 57.96
CA ASP A 149 -3.93 12.01 59.09
C ASP A 149 -2.98 11.99 60.29
N GLN A 150 -1.68 11.76 60.05
CA GLN A 150 -0.65 11.82 61.10
C GLN A 150 -0.52 13.22 61.70
N GLN A 151 -0.54 14.28 60.89
CA GLN A 151 -0.47 15.66 61.37
C GLN A 151 -1.69 16.04 62.24
N ILE A 152 -2.88 15.59 61.86
CA ILE A 152 -4.13 15.79 62.62
C ILE A 152 -4.07 15.02 63.95
N GLN A 153 -3.61 13.76 63.93
CA GLN A 153 -3.43 12.96 65.15
C GLN A 153 -2.45 13.61 66.12
N TYR A 154 -1.31 14.09 65.63
CA TYR A 154 -0.31 14.80 66.44
C TYR A 154 -0.88 16.08 67.06
N TYR A 155 -1.57 16.90 66.27
CA TYR A 155 -2.24 18.11 66.76
C TYR A 155 -3.27 17.79 67.86
N ASN A 156 -4.07 16.75 67.69
CA ASN A 156 -5.04 16.32 68.68
C ASN A 156 -4.38 15.88 70.00
N GLN A 157 -3.23 15.19 69.94
CA GLN A 157 -2.45 14.82 71.13
C GLN A 157 -1.87 16.06 71.83
N GLU A 158 -1.29 17.00 71.09
CA GLU A 158 -0.78 18.26 71.66
C GLU A 158 -1.87 19.03 72.39
N ARG A 159 -3.08 19.11 71.79
CA ARG A 159 -4.26 19.74 72.41
C ARG A 159 -4.68 19.06 73.71
N GLN A 160 -4.67 17.72 73.76
CA GLN A 160 -5.02 16.97 74.97
C GLN A 160 -3.99 17.16 76.10
N ILE A 161 -2.70 17.21 75.78
CA ILE A 161 -1.62 17.44 76.75
C ILE A 161 -1.75 18.86 77.33
N ALA A 162 -1.95 19.87 76.47
CA ALA A 162 -2.13 21.25 76.89
C ALA A 162 -3.34 21.45 77.82
N GLN A 163 -4.44 20.69 77.62
CA GLN A 163 -5.61 20.73 78.51
C GLN A 163 -5.34 20.14 79.90
N ARG A 164 -4.40 19.20 80.03
CA ARG A 164 -4.09 18.49 81.29
C ARG A 164 -3.02 19.19 82.14
N SER A 165 -2.23 20.10 81.57
CA SER A 165 -1.15 20.83 82.26
C SER A 165 -1.30 22.35 82.07
N PRO A 166 -2.11 23.04 82.91
CA PRO A 166 -2.43 24.48 82.73
C PRO A 166 -1.26 25.43 83.01
N SER A 167 -0.13 24.95 83.54
CA SER A 167 1.03 25.74 83.93
C SER A 167 2.06 25.96 82.81
N SER A 168 1.92 25.30 81.66
CA SER A 168 2.65 25.67 80.45
C SER A 168 2.01 26.93 79.87
N SER A 169 2.81 27.89 79.41
CA SER A 169 2.32 29.05 78.66
C SER A 169 1.69 28.57 77.35
N VAL A 170 0.43 28.14 77.40
CA VAL A 170 -0.34 27.65 76.25
C VAL A 170 -0.57 28.85 75.33
N ASN A 171 0.24 28.94 74.28
CA ASN A 171 0.11 29.99 73.30
C ASN A 171 -1.11 29.68 72.41
N ALA A 172 -2.26 30.30 72.70
CA ALA A 172 -3.49 30.12 71.93
C ALA A 172 -3.27 30.41 70.42
N GLU A 173 -2.37 31.34 70.12
CA GLU A 173 -1.99 31.71 68.76
C GLU A 173 -1.30 30.55 68.02
N TYR A 174 -0.45 29.76 68.68
CA TYR A 174 0.17 28.56 68.09
C TYR A 174 -0.88 27.55 67.63
N PHE A 175 -1.84 27.21 68.51
CA PHE A 175 -2.88 26.23 68.18
C PHE A 175 -3.85 26.72 67.10
N GLN A 176 -4.12 28.03 67.06
CA GLN A 176 -4.93 28.64 66.01
C GLN A 176 -4.22 28.60 64.66
N GLN A 177 -2.94 28.98 64.59
CA GLN A 177 -2.15 28.91 63.36
C GLN A 177 -2.02 27.47 62.84
N ARG A 178 -1.76 26.51 63.75
CA ARG A 178 -1.67 25.09 63.42
C ARG A 178 -3.00 24.55 62.87
N GLN A 179 -4.13 24.95 63.45
CA GLN A 179 -5.46 24.59 62.96
C GLN A 179 -5.73 25.15 61.56
N GLN A 180 -5.39 26.43 61.32
CA GLN A 180 -5.55 27.07 60.01
C GLN A 180 -4.70 26.38 58.94
N HIS A 181 -3.46 26.02 59.25
CA HIS A 181 -2.59 25.28 58.33
C HIS A 181 -3.13 23.88 58.01
N LEU A 182 -3.63 23.14 59.01
CA LEU A 182 -4.27 21.84 58.77
C LEU A 182 -5.51 21.97 57.90
N GLN A 183 -6.34 23.00 58.13
CA GLN A 183 -7.51 23.28 57.32
C GLN A 183 -7.14 23.57 55.86
N GLN A 184 -6.10 24.37 55.63
CA GLN A 184 -5.57 24.64 54.28
C GLN A 184 -5.07 23.36 53.59
N ASN A 185 -4.37 22.48 54.32
CA ASN A 185 -3.90 21.21 53.78
C ASN A 185 -5.08 20.27 53.42
N VAL A 186 -6.14 20.24 54.22
CA VAL A 186 -7.37 19.48 53.93
C VAL A 186 -8.02 20.01 52.65
N GLU A 187 -8.17 21.32 52.53
CA GLU A 187 -8.77 21.96 51.35
C GLU A 187 -7.94 21.71 50.08
N GLN A 188 -6.61 21.81 50.18
CA GLN A 188 -5.71 21.49 49.08
C GLN A 188 -5.84 20.01 48.67
N LEU A 189 -5.83 19.07 49.62
CA LEU A 189 -5.98 17.65 49.32
C LEU A 189 -7.34 17.34 48.67
N GLN A 190 -8.42 17.99 49.13
CA GLN A 190 -9.74 17.87 48.51
C GLN A 190 -9.75 18.37 47.05
N GLN A 191 -9.06 19.48 46.75
CA GLN A 191 -8.92 19.97 45.38
C GLN A 191 -8.16 18.97 44.50
N GLU A 192 -7.06 18.40 45.00
CA GLU A 192 -6.28 17.41 44.26
C GLU A 192 -7.07 16.10 44.02
N ILE A 193 -7.88 15.66 45.00
CA ILE A 193 -8.83 14.53 44.83
C ILE A 193 -9.87 14.88 43.75
N GLY A 194 -10.37 16.11 43.73
CA GLY A 194 -11.28 16.58 42.69
C GLY A 194 -10.66 16.49 41.29
N GLN A 195 -9.42 16.95 41.13
CA GLN A 195 -8.66 16.84 39.87
C GLN A 195 -8.40 15.38 39.46
N TYR A 196 -8.09 14.51 40.42
CA TYR A 196 -7.93 13.09 40.19
C TYR A 196 -9.22 12.43 39.68
N ASN A 197 -10.36 12.75 40.31
CA ASN A 197 -11.66 12.25 39.86
C ASN A 197 -12.02 12.73 38.45
N GLN A 198 -11.64 13.95 38.08
CA GLN A 198 -11.78 14.45 36.70
C GLN A 198 -10.93 13.65 35.72
N LYS A 199 -9.67 13.34 36.06
CA LYS A 199 -8.80 12.47 35.22
C LYS A 199 -9.38 11.06 35.07
N ILE A 200 -9.95 10.48 36.13
CA ILE A 200 -10.64 9.18 36.04
C ILE A 200 -11.83 9.25 35.07
N SER A 201 -12.63 10.31 35.14
CA SER A 201 -13.74 10.52 34.19
C SER A 201 -13.25 10.63 32.75
N GLN A 202 -12.15 11.34 32.51
CA GLN A 202 -11.53 11.46 31.20
C GLN A 202 -10.98 10.11 30.70
N LEU A 203 -10.36 9.32 31.58
CA LEU A 203 -9.89 7.98 31.26
C LEU A 203 -11.05 7.10 30.79
N ASN A 204 -12.16 7.07 31.52
CA ASN A 204 -13.34 6.29 31.15
C ASN A 204 -13.91 6.71 29.79
N GLN A 205 -14.02 8.02 29.53
CA GLN A 205 -14.45 8.53 28.22
C GLN A 205 -13.53 8.07 27.09
N GLN A 206 -12.20 8.09 27.29
CA GLN A 206 -11.26 7.63 26.28
C GLN A 206 -11.30 6.11 26.07
N ILE A 207 -11.58 5.33 27.11
CA ILE A 207 -11.83 3.89 27.00
C ILE A 207 -13.06 3.64 26.11
N ASP A 208 -14.15 4.36 26.35
CA ASP A 208 -15.38 4.23 25.56
C ASP A 208 -15.15 4.59 24.09
N GLU A 209 -14.41 5.67 23.83
CA GLU A 209 -14.02 6.07 22.47
C GLU A 209 -13.13 5.02 21.78
N LEU A 210 -12.16 4.45 22.50
CA LEU A 210 -11.30 3.39 21.95
C LEU A 210 -12.10 2.12 21.63
N ASN A 211 -13.04 1.74 22.50
CA ASN A 211 -13.93 0.61 22.28
C ASN A 211 -14.84 0.83 21.06
N ALA A 212 -15.35 2.05 20.86
CA ALA A 212 -16.14 2.39 19.69
C ALA A 212 -15.31 2.28 18.39
N LEU A 213 -14.06 2.76 18.41
CA LEU A 213 -13.12 2.62 17.29
C LEU A 213 -12.80 1.15 16.99
N ASP A 214 -12.62 0.32 18.02
CA ASP A 214 -12.40 -1.12 17.85
C ASP A 214 -13.60 -1.81 17.18
N GLN A 215 -14.82 -1.52 17.63
CA GLN A 215 -16.04 -2.03 17.02
C GLN A 215 -16.18 -1.58 15.56
N GLN A 216 -15.89 -0.32 15.27
CA GLN A 216 -15.93 0.21 13.90
C GLN A 216 -14.88 -0.46 13.01
N LEU A 217 -13.66 -0.67 13.51
CA LEU A 217 -12.59 -1.35 12.78
C LEU A 217 -12.99 -2.80 12.48
N ASN A 218 -13.50 -3.52 13.48
CA ASN A 218 -13.98 -4.90 13.32
C ASN A 218 -15.11 -5.00 12.29
N ALA A 219 -16.07 -4.09 12.33
CA ALA A 219 -17.15 -4.01 11.33
C ALA A 219 -16.61 -3.71 9.92
N SER A 220 -15.66 -2.76 9.81
CA SER A 220 -15.05 -2.39 8.53
C SER A 220 -14.25 -3.53 7.92
N VAL A 221 -13.48 -4.26 8.73
CA VAL A 221 -12.73 -5.46 8.30
C VAL A 221 -13.70 -6.55 7.83
N LYS A 222 -14.81 -6.76 8.54
CA LYS A 222 -15.84 -7.73 8.13
C LYS A 222 -16.45 -7.35 6.78
N GLN A 223 -16.82 -6.09 6.60
CA GLN A 223 -17.37 -5.59 5.34
C GLN A 223 -16.35 -5.71 4.19
N TYR A 224 -15.08 -5.37 4.43
CA TYR A 224 -14.01 -5.52 3.46
C TYR A 224 -13.88 -6.97 2.99
N LYS A 225 -13.79 -7.91 3.94
CA LYS A 225 -13.70 -9.34 3.61
C LYS A 225 -14.93 -9.83 2.85
N GLN A 226 -16.13 -9.38 3.22
CA GLN A 226 -17.37 -9.79 2.54
C GLN A 226 -17.44 -9.28 1.09
N ARG A 227 -17.03 -8.04 0.84
CA ARG A 227 -17.06 -7.45 -0.50
C ARG A 227 -15.93 -7.97 -1.39
N PHE A 228 -14.71 -7.99 -0.86
CA PHE A 228 -13.51 -8.24 -1.64
C PHE A 228 -13.01 -9.68 -1.42
N GLN A 229 -13.67 -10.62 -2.09
CA GLN A 229 -13.22 -12.00 -2.13
C GLN A 229 -12.07 -12.17 -3.14
N PRO A 230 -11.05 -13.00 -2.85
CA PRO A 230 -10.01 -13.32 -3.81
C PRO A 230 -10.58 -14.13 -4.97
N HIS A 231 -10.27 -13.73 -6.20
CA HIS A 231 -10.62 -14.49 -7.40
C HIS A 231 -9.46 -14.40 -8.40
N LEU A 232 -9.24 -15.48 -9.15
CA LEU A 232 -8.25 -15.52 -10.22
C LEU A 232 -8.83 -14.88 -11.48
N PHE A 233 -8.10 -13.94 -12.06
CA PHE A 233 -8.41 -13.35 -13.37
C PHE A 233 -7.11 -12.88 -14.02
N HIS A 234 -7.16 -12.65 -15.33
CA HIS A 234 -6.02 -12.14 -16.09
C HIS A 234 -6.02 -10.61 -16.11
N LYS A 235 -4.93 -10.00 -15.65
CA LYS A 235 -4.69 -8.55 -15.68
C LYS A 235 -4.48 -8.04 -17.11
N GLY A 236 -3.79 -8.83 -17.93
CA GLY A 236 -3.55 -8.62 -19.35
C GLY A 236 -3.97 -9.81 -20.19
N LEU A 237 -4.12 -9.60 -21.50
CA LEU A 237 -4.35 -10.66 -22.47
C LEU A 237 -3.84 -10.28 -23.85
N PHE A 238 -2.91 -11.06 -24.37
CA PHE A 238 -2.61 -11.14 -25.79
C PHE A 238 -3.50 -12.17 -26.48
N ASN A 239 -4.43 -11.70 -27.32
CA ASN A 239 -5.41 -12.58 -27.99
C ASN A 239 -4.95 -13.10 -29.36
N GLY A 240 -3.66 -12.99 -29.67
CA GLY A 240 -3.10 -13.34 -30.97
C GLY A 240 -3.14 -12.23 -32.04
N LYS A 241 -3.76 -11.08 -31.73
CA LYS A 241 -3.81 -9.89 -32.61
C LYS A 241 -3.44 -8.59 -31.89
N GLN A 242 -3.91 -8.43 -30.67
CA GLN A 242 -3.75 -7.21 -29.87
C GLN A 242 -3.50 -7.58 -28.42
N ILE A 243 -2.94 -6.65 -27.66
CA ILE A 243 -2.77 -6.75 -26.21
C ILE A 243 -3.88 -5.94 -25.56
N LEU A 244 -4.58 -6.55 -24.60
CA LEU A 244 -5.65 -5.95 -23.82
C LEU A 244 -5.21 -5.93 -22.36
N ILE A 245 -5.14 -4.75 -21.75
CA ILE A 245 -4.85 -4.56 -20.33
C ILE A 245 -6.13 -4.14 -19.64
N TYR A 246 -6.48 -4.85 -18.57
CA TYR A 246 -7.75 -4.69 -17.87
C TYR A 246 -7.58 -4.19 -16.43
N GLU A 247 -6.47 -4.54 -15.78
CA GLU A 247 -6.20 -4.15 -14.41
C GLU A 247 -4.72 -3.97 -14.16
N PHE A 248 -4.37 -2.97 -13.35
CA PHE A 248 -3.07 -2.84 -12.69
C PHE A 248 -3.20 -2.04 -11.39
N GLU A 249 -2.31 -2.32 -10.44
CA GLU A 249 -2.30 -1.68 -9.13
C GLU A 249 -1.32 -0.50 -9.03
N SER A 250 -0.30 -0.47 -9.89
CA SER A 250 0.74 0.56 -9.96
C SER A 250 1.36 0.66 -11.35
N GLU A 251 2.19 1.67 -11.60
CA GLU A 251 2.95 1.78 -12.86
C GLU A 251 3.91 0.59 -13.07
N ASP A 252 4.56 0.10 -12.01
CA ASP A 252 5.43 -1.07 -12.10
C ASP A 252 4.66 -2.36 -12.39
N ASP A 253 3.46 -2.52 -11.83
CA ASP A 253 2.57 -3.65 -12.13
C ASP A 253 2.11 -3.61 -13.60
N LEU A 254 1.77 -2.41 -14.11
CA LEU A 254 1.46 -2.20 -15.52
C LEU A 254 2.68 -2.53 -16.41
N ARG A 255 3.87 -2.06 -16.04
CA ARG A 255 5.13 -2.33 -16.77
C ARG A 255 5.38 -3.83 -16.90
N LEU A 256 5.24 -4.60 -15.82
CA LEU A 256 5.44 -6.05 -15.88
C LEU A 256 4.35 -6.79 -16.62
N THR A 257 3.09 -6.41 -16.42
CA THR A 257 1.97 -6.98 -17.18
C THR A 257 2.20 -6.77 -18.68
N LEU A 258 2.59 -5.57 -19.10
CA LEU A 258 2.95 -5.29 -20.50
C LEU A 258 4.13 -6.13 -20.96
N ALA A 259 5.18 -6.29 -20.15
CA ALA A 259 6.35 -7.08 -20.51
C ALA A 259 5.98 -8.56 -20.74
N HIS A 260 5.09 -9.12 -19.91
CA HIS A 260 4.54 -10.47 -20.05
C HIS A 260 3.73 -10.64 -21.34
N GLU A 261 2.76 -9.75 -21.59
CA GLU A 261 1.93 -9.82 -22.81
C GLU A 261 2.74 -9.60 -24.08
N LEU A 262 3.79 -8.77 -24.02
CA LEU A 262 4.75 -8.60 -25.11
C LEU A 262 5.58 -9.88 -25.35
N GLY A 263 5.88 -10.65 -24.30
CA GLY A 263 6.46 -11.99 -24.41
C GLY A 263 5.55 -12.95 -25.20
N HIS A 264 4.25 -12.95 -24.91
CA HIS A 264 3.28 -13.69 -25.72
C HIS A 264 3.21 -13.20 -27.16
N ALA A 265 3.33 -11.89 -27.40
CA ALA A 265 3.39 -11.33 -28.75
C ALA A 265 4.68 -11.72 -29.50
N LEU A 266 5.77 -12.00 -28.78
CA LEU A 266 6.97 -12.66 -29.30
C LEU A 266 6.79 -14.17 -29.52
N GLY A 267 5.64 -14.76 -29.17
CA GLY A 267 5.33 -16.18 -29.34
C GLY A 267 5.69 -17.06 -28.15
N LEU A 268 6.09 -16.48 -27.02
CA LEU A 268 6.47 -17.24 -25.83
C LEU A 268 5.23 -17.81 -25.14
N GLN A 269 5.36 -19.04 -24.63
CA GLN A 269 4.36 -19.67 -23.77
C GLN A 269 4.70 -19.41 -22.31
N HIS A 270 3.81 -19.83 -21.41
CA HIS A 270 4.09 -19.76 -19.98
C HIS A 270 5.19 -20.74 -19.54
N THR A 271 5.81 -20.43 -18.41
CA THR A 271 6.74 -21.30 -17.68
C THR A 271 6.25 -21.54 -16.25
N ASP A 272 6.65 -22.68 -15.69
CA ASP A 272 6.29 -23.07 -14.32
C ASP A 272 7.15 -22.40 -13.24
N ASP A 273 8.25 -21.72 -13.62
CA ASP A 273 9.09 -20.97 -12.68
C ASP A 273 8.31 -19.78 -12.09
N PRO A 274 8.00 -19.78 -10.77
CA PRO A 274 7.16 -18.77 -10.15
C PRO A 274 7.78 -17.37 -10.10
N HIS A 275 9.10 -17.26 -10.30
CA HIS A 275 9.81 -15.98 -10.35
C HIS A 275 10.02 -15.46 -11.77
N ALA A 276 9.70 -16.27 -12.79
CA ALA A 276 9.84 -15.87 -14.18
C ALA A 276 8.79 -14.84 -14.60
N LEU A 277 9.13 -14.00 -15.59
CA LEU A 277 8.20 -13.05 -16.18
C LEU A 277 7.04 -13.77 -16.82
N MET A 278 7.31 -14.87 -17.55
CA MET A 278 6.30 -15.66 -18.25
C MET A 278 5.57 -16.67 -17.34
N HIS A 279 5.61 -16.51 -16.02
CA HIS A 279 4.76 -17.30 -15.13
C HIS A 279 3.29 -16.87 -15.26
N PRO A 280 2.29 -17.78 -15.29
CA PRO A 280 0.89 -17.41 -15.49
C PRO A 280 0.29 -16.51 -14.40
N VAL A 281 0.85 -16.56 -13.18
CA VAL A 281 0.34 -15.83 -12.01
C VAL A 281 1.42 -14.93 -11.45
N MET A 282 1.30 -13.61 -11.62
CA MET A 282 2.23 -12.66 -10.99
C MET A 282 1.99 -12.61 -9.49
N LYS A 283 3.00 -13.00 -8.71
CA LYS A 283 2.94 -13.01 -7.23
C LYS A 283 4.31 -12.88 -6.60
N ASP A 284 5.27 -13.68 -7.04
CA ASP A 284 6.58 -13.84 -6.39
C ASP A 284 7.71 -13.06 -7.11
N GLN A 285 7.36 -12.25 -8.12
CA GLN A 285 8.26 -11.37 -8.84
C GLN A 285 8.51 -10.07 -8.06
N ASP A 286 9.75 -9.57 -8.08
CA ASP A 286 10.05 -8.21 -7.62
C ASP A 286 9.49 -7.20 -8.61
N ILE A 287 8.30 -6.67 -8.32
CA ILE A 287 7.58 -5.81 -9.25
C ILE A 287 8.38 -4.56 -9.62
N ALA A 288 9.08 -3.95 -8.66
CA ALA A 288 9.81 -2.69 -8.85
C ALA A 288 11.16 -2.87 -9.57
N HIS A 289 11.91 -3.93 -9.26
CA HIS A 289 13.28 -4.12 -9.77
C HIS A 289 13.46 -5.43 -10.54
N PHE A 290 12.39 -5.91 -11.17
CA PHE A 290 12.38 -7.17 -11.89
C PHE A 290 13.53 -7.33 -12.88
N ARG A 291 14.11 -8.52 -12.91
CA ARG A 291 15.11 -8.93 -13.90
C ARG A 291 14.69 -10.25 -14.52
N LEU A 292 14.84 -10.32 -15.84
CA LEU A 292 14.50 -11.50 -16.63
C LEU A 292 15.23 -12.74 -16.12
N THR A 293 14.49 -13.80 -15.78
CA THR A 293 15.07 -15.02 -15.20
C THR A 293 15.71 -15.89 -16.27
N GLN A 294 16.36 -16.99 -15.84
CA GLN A 294 16.89 -17.96 -16.80
C GLN A 294 15.76 -18.68 -17.55
N ALA A 295 14.65 -19.00 -16.88
CA ALA A 295 13.51 -19.66 -17.51
C ALA A 295 12.93 -18.83 -18.67
N ASP A 296 12.81 -17.51 -18.48
CA ASP A 296 12.36 -16.60 -19.55
C ASP A 296 13.32 -16.57 -20.75
N ARG A 297 14.64 -16.63 -20.49
CA ARG A 297 15.67 -16.67 -21.55
C ARG A 297 15.64 -17.98 -22.31
N ASP A 298 15.43 -19.10 -21.61
CA ASP A 298 15.34 -20.42 -22.21
C ASP A 298 14.13 -20.52 -23.15
N LEU A 299 12.99 -19.91 -22.78
CA LEU A 299 11.83 -19.79 -23.67
C LEU A 299 12.16 -19.06 -24.99
N LEU A 300 12.97 -18.00 -24.93
CA LEU A 300 13.41 -17.27 -26.13
C LEU A 300 14.38 -18.08 -26.99
N LEU A 301 15.24 -18.90 -26.38
CA LEU A 301 16.17 -19.78 -27.10
C LEU A 301 15.47 -20.97 -27.76
N ALA A 302 14.37 -21.44 -27.17
CA ALA A 302 13.57 -22.55 -27.68
C ALA A 302 12.59 -22.17 -28.81
N ARG A 303 12.54 -20.89 -29.17
CA ARG A 303 11.57 -20.27 -30.08
C ARG A 303 12.06 -20.24 -31.53
#